data_AF-A0A6P7GHC3-F1
#
_entry.id   AF-A0A6P7GHC3-F1
#
_cell.length_a   1.000
_cell.length_b   1.000
_cell.length_c   1.000
_cell.angle_alpha   90.00
_cell.angle_beta   90.00
_cell.angle_gamma   90.00
#
_symmetry.space_group_name_H-M   'P 1'
#
loop_
_entity.id
_entity.type
_entity.pdbx_description
1 polymer ?
#
loop_
_entity_poly.entity_id
_entity_poly.type
_entity_poly.pdbx_seq_one_letter_code
_entity_poly.pdbx_strand_id
1 'polypeptide(L)' 'MRKSEIPGLLIGNSRYACKYYLFTSVLQPGNDQENRYNSAHVRTRNVAKKLFGTWKKQFPCLQKVYKPN' A
#
# COMPACT_ATOMS: atom_id res chain seq x y z
N MET A 1 -20.55 10.22 16.92
CA MET A 1 -19.84 9.11 16.24
C MET A 1 -18.44 9.01 16.85
N ARG A 2 -18.09 7.89 17.49
CA ARG A 2 -16.72 7.70 17.99
C ARG A 2 -15.80 7.58 16.78
N LYS A 3 -14.70 8.34 16.76
CA LYS A 3 -13.61 8.13 15.82
C LYS A 3 -13.07 6.72 16.08
N SER A 4 -13.41 5.76 15.23
CA SER A 4 -12.86 4.41 15.33
C SER A 4 -11.41 4.47 14.85
N GLU A 5 -10.50 4.70 15.78
CA GLU A 5 -9.07 4.64 15.50
C GLU A 5 -8.72 3.17 15.26
N ILE A 6 -8.47 2.81 14.01
CA ILE A 6 -7.94 1.50 13.66
C ILE A 6 -6.44 1.56 13.99
N PRO A 7 -5.95 0.81 15.00
CA PRO A 7 -4.53 0.80 15.31
C PRO A 7 -3.75 0.20 14.14
N GLY A 8 -2.74 0.91 13.65
CA GLY A 8 -1.88 0.42 12.58
C GLY A 8 -1.10 1.50 11.85
N LEU A 9 -0.19 1.04 10.98
CA LEU A 9 0.59 1.87 10.07
C LEU A 9 0.06 1.71 8.64
N LEU A 10 0.05 2.80 7.88
CA LEU A 10 -0.35 2.78 6.48
C LEU A 10 0.84 2.42 5.59
N ILE A 11 0.56 1.64 4.55
CA ILE A 11 1.52 1.26 3.51
C ILE A 11 1.11 1.94 2.21
N GLY A 12 1.88 2.95 1.81
CA GLY A 12 1.68 3.75 0.62
C GLY A 12 2.51 3.28 -0.59
N ASN A 13 2.15 3.83 -1.75
CA ASN A 13 3.03 3.79 -2.92
C ASN A 13 4.10 4.90 -2.81
N SER A 14 5.11 4.85 -3.67
CA SER A 14 6.21 5.83 -3.70
C SER A 14 5.80 7.24 -4.15
N ARG A 15 4.55 7.45 -4.58
CA ARG A 15 4.03 8.78 -4.95
C ARG A 15 3.57 9.58 -3.74
N TYR A 16 3.51 8.97 -2.56
CA TYR A 16 3.25 9.67 -1.30
C TYR A 16 4.54 9.93 -0.55
N ALA A 17 4.56 11.02 0.21
CA ALA A 17 5.64 11.29 1.16
C ALA A 17 5.64 10.25 2.28
N CYS A 18 6.82 9.83 2.71
CA CYS A 18 6.97 9.01 3.91
C CYS A 18 6.65 9.86 5.15
N LYS A 19 5.80 9.35 6.03
CA LYS A 19 5.35 9.99 7.28
C LYS A 19 5.40 8.97 8.42
N TYR A 20 5.35 9.46 9.67
CA TYR A 20 5.33 8.59 10.86
C TYR A 20 4.21 7.54 10.87
N TYR A 21 3.12 7.80 10.15
CA TYR A 21 1.97 6.90 10.00
C TYR A 21 1.83 6.27 8.60
N LEU A 22 2.66 6.69 7.63
CA LEU A 22 2.56 6.28 6.23
C LEU A 22 3.94 5.94 5.67
N PHE A 23 4.19 4.64 5.53
CA PHE A 23 5.44 4.12 5.02
C PHE A 23 5.35 4.03 3.50
N THR A 24 6.39 4.48 2.81
CA THR A 24 6.49 4.41 1.34
C THR A 24 7.86 3.86 0.95
N SER A 25 7.95 3.21 -0.21
CA SER A 25 9.22 2.64 -0.69
C SER A 25 10.20 3.75 -1.08
N VAL A 26 11.48 3.54 -0.79
CA VAL A 26 12.59 4.41 -1.23
C VAL A 26 12.75 4.28 -2.75
N LEU A 27 12.71 5.38 -3.49
CA LEU A 27 12.76 5.38 -4.95
C LEU A 27 14.14 5.04 -5.52
N GLN A 28 15.19 5.52 -4.86
CA GLN A 28 16.59 5.34 -5.28
C GLN A 28 17.39 4.87 -4.06
N PRO A 29 17.32 3.57 -3.71
CA PRO A 29 18.08 3.05 -2.58
C PRO A 29 19.58 3.15 -2.87
N GLY A 30 20.29 3.90 -2.03
CA GLY A 30 21.74 4.11 -2.10
C GLY A 30 22.53 3.15 -1.20
N ASN A 31 21.88 2.35 -0.36
CA ASN A 31 22.54 1.39 0.51
C ASN A 31 21.73 0.11 0.75
N ASP A 32 22.40 -0.91 1.31
CA ASP A 32 21.80 -2.22 1.60
C ASP A 32 20.63 -2.17 2.58
N GLN A 33 20.62 -1.20 3.50
CA GLN A 33 19.54 -1.07 4.48
C GLN A 33 18.25 -0.61 3.79
N GLU A 34 18.35 0.33 2.86
CA GLU A 34 17.23 0.79 2.03
C GLU A 34 16.73 -0.31 1.09
N ASN A 35 17.63 -1.13 0.55
CA ASN A 35 17.26 -2.31 -0.24
C ASN A 35 16.49 -3.35 0.59
N ARG A 36 16.95 -3.62 1.82
CA ARG A 36 16.25 -4.52 2.77
C ARG A 36 14.88 -3.94 3.17
N TYR A 37 14.82 -2.64 3.45
CA TYR A 37 13.58 -1.93 3.73
C TYR A 37 12.58 -2.07 2.57
N ASN A 38 12.99 -1.76 1.33
CA ASN A 38 12.15 -1.90 0.16
C ASN A 38 11.68 -3.34 -0.07
N SER A 39 12.55 -4.33 0.19
CA SER A 39 12.20 -5.74 0.11
C SER A 39 11.09 -6.12 1.11
N ALA A 40 11.20 -5.65 2.35
CA ALA A 40 10.15 -5.82 3.35
C ALA A 40 8.86 -5.08 2.95
N HIS A 41 8.98 -3.84 2.48
CA HIS A 41 7.84 -3.01 2.02
C HIS A 41 7.03 -3.69 0.91
N VAL A 42 7.72 -4.26 -0.09
CA VAL A 42 7.08 -5.00 -1.20
C VAL A 42 6.35 -6.24 -0.68
N ARG A 43 6.96 -7.01 0.23
CA ARG A 43 6.32 -8.21 0.81
C ARG A 43 5.03 -7.83 1.54
N THR A 44 5.08 -6.80 2.38
CA THR A 44 3.90 -6.31 3.12
C THR A 44 2.81 -5.82 2.17
N ARG A 45 3.17 -5.00 1.18
CA ARG A 45 2.20 -4.49 0.18
C ARG A 45 1.57 -5.60 -0.65
N ASN A 46 2.32 -6.65 -0.97
CA ASN A 46 1.82 -7.76 -1.78
C ASN A 46 0.67 -8.51 -1.11
N VAL A 47 0.64 -8.58 0.22
CA VAL A 47 -0.49 -9.16 0.97
C VAL A 47 -1.79 -8.39 0.68
N ALA A 48 -1.76 -7.07 0.87
CA ALA A 48 -2.93 -6.22 0.59
C ALA A 48 -3.31 -6.25 -0.90
N LYS A 49 -2.33 -6.16 -1.82
CA LYS A 49 -2.57 -6.24 -3.27
C LYS A 49 -3.24 -7.56 -3.66
N LYS A 50 -2.77 -8.69 -3.12
CA LYS A 50 -3.34 -10.02 -3.38
C LYS A 50 -4.78 -10.11 -2.85
N LEU A 51 -5.02 -9.64 -1.63
CA LEU A 51 -6.36 -9.59 -1.03
C LEU A 51 -7.35 -8.81 -1.93
N PHE A 52 -7.02 -7.57 -2.27
CA PHE A 52 -7.87 -6.76 -3.14
C PHE A 52 -8.00 -7.33 -4.55
N GLY A 53 -6.96 -7.99 -5.07
CA GLY A 53 -7.01 -8.70 -6.33
C GLY A 53 -8.03 -9.84 -6.31
N THR A 54 -8.02 -10.67 -5.27
CA THR A 54 -9.01 -11.74 -5.08
C THR A 54 -10.42 -11.18 -4.95
N TRP A 55 -10.60 -10.14 -4.13
CA TRP A 55 -11.90 -9.51 -3.91
C TRP A 55 -12.48 -8.92 -5.19
N LYS A 56 -11.67 -8.23 -6.00
CA LYS A 56 -12.12 -7.69 -7.28
C LYS A 56 -12.50 -8.77 -8.30
N LYS A 57 -11.91 -9.97 -8.21
CA LYS A 57 -12.29 -11.12 -9.03
C LYS A 57 -13.60 -11.76 -8.57
N GLN A 58 -13.78 -11.91 -7.25
CA GLN A 58 -14.98 -12.50 -6.66
C GLN A 58 -16.18 -11.58 -6.70
N PHE A 59 -15.96 -10.26 -6.58
CA PHE A 59 -16.99 -9.23 -6.56
C PHE A 59 -16.77 -8.24 -7.70
N PRO A 60 -17.26 -8.54 -8.92
CA PRO A 60 -17.13 -7.64 -10.07
C PRO A 60 -17.68 -6.23 -9.83
N CYS A 61 -18.66 -6.07 -8.94
CA CYS A 61 -19.19 -4.76 -8.55
C CYS A 61 -18.15 -3.81 -7.91
N LEU A 62 -17.05 -4.35 -7.36
CA LEU A 62 -15.92 -3.58 -6.81
C LEU A 62 -14.93 -3.13 -7.89
N GLN A 63 -15.11 -3.54 -9.15
CA GLN A 63 -14.19 -3.18 -10.24
C GLN A 63 -14.42 -1.77 -10.79
N LYS A 64 -15.44 -1.01 -10.34
CA LYS A 64 -15.82 0.30 -10.91
C LYS A 64 -14.58 1.09 -11.38
N VAL A 65 -14.37 1.04 -12.69
CA VAL A 65 -13.29 1.73 -13.38
C VAL A 65 -13.71 3.19 -13.43
N TYR A 66 -12.92 4.06 -12.81
CA TYR A 66 -12.97 5.48 -13.13
C TYR A 66 -12.67 5.60 -14.63
N LYS A 67 -13.67 5.93 -15.43
CA LYS A 67 -13.49 6.39 -16.80
C LYS A 67 -13.35 7.91 -16.72
N PRO A 68 -12.17 8.50 -16.92
CA PRO A 68 -12.09 9.93 -17.17
C PRO A 68 -12.82 10.23 -18.49
N ASN A 69 -13.66 11.26 -18.47
CA ASN A 69 -14.14 11.95 -19.67
C ASN A 69 -13.01 12.78 -20.26
#